data_AF-A0A9E2RYP2-F1
#
_entry.id   AF-A0A9E2RYP2-F1
#
_cell.length_a   1.000
_cell.length_b   1.000
_cell.length_c   1.000
_cell.angle_alpha   90.00
_cell.angle_beta   90.00
_cell.angle_gamma   90.00
#
_symmetry.space_group_name_H-M   'P 1'
#
loop_
_entity.id
_entity.type
_entity.pdbx_description
1 polymer ?
#
loop_
_entity_poly.entity_id
_entity_poly.type
_entity_poly.pdbx_seq_one_letter_code
_entity_poly.pdbx_strand_id
1 'polypeptide(L)'
;MTGDTTQVDLSRDECVRRLGAAELARVLISVRCLPTALPTRVRLVDQDLALLDSDDDAVVQAARRHDVLTVQVDGVDDGHPWSVVASGISSLAPLDPAASSPTHDHRLITLPLAVVVGQRH
;
A
#
# COMPACT_ATOMS: atom_id res chain seq x y z
N MET A 1 21.40 -4.60 26.37
CA MET A 1 20.88 -5.89 25.89
C MET A 1 20.65 -5.72 24.38
N THR A 2 21.72 -5.82 23.62
CA THR A 2 21.75 -5.63 22.16
C THR A 2 21.35 -6.96 21.55
N GLY A 3 20.06 -7.11 21.22
CA GLY A 3 19.59 -8.23 20.41
C GLY A 3 20.12 -8.04 19.00
N ASP A 4 20.93 -8.98 18.55
CA ASP A 4 21.33 -9.12 17.15
C ASP A 4 20.11 -9.64 16.38
N THR A 5 19.18 -8.73 16.03
CA THR A 5 18.03 -9.06 15.20
C THR A 5 18.54 -9.29 13.78
N THR A 6 18.65 -10.56 13.40
CA THR A 6 19.05 -10.95 12.05
C THR A 6 17.91 -10.64 11.09
N GLN A 7 17.99 -9.46 10.47
CA GLN A 7 17.05 -9.02 9.46
C GLN A 7 17.14 -9.93 8.22
N VAL A 8 16.02 -10.50 7.80
CA VAL A 8 15.92 -11.38 6.63
C VAL A 8 15.01 -10.74 5.60
N ASP A 9 15.50 -10.57 4.37
CA ASP A 9 14.70 -10.10 3.25
C ASP A 9 13.67 -11.16 2.84
N LEU A 10 12.44 -10.72 2.60
CA LEU A 10 11.34 -11.56 2.14
C LEU A 10 11.38 -11.69 0.61
N SER A 11 10.96 -12.85 0.08
CA SER A 11 10.76 -13.00 -1.35
C SER A 11 9.60 -12.13 -1.83
N ARG A 12 9.57 -11.78 -3.13
CA ARG A 12 8.46 -11.02 -3.71
C ARG A 12 7.11 -11.68 -3.44
N ASP A 13 7.00 -12.99 -3.64
CA ASP A 13 5.75 -13.74 -3.44
C ASP A 13 5.28 -13.67 -1.99
N GLU A 14 6.21 -13.73 -1.04
CA GLU A 14 5.92 -13.57 0.39
C GLU A 14 5.41 -12.16 0.69
N CYS A 15 6.06 -11.14 0.12
CA CYS A 15 5.63 -9.75 0.26
C CYS A 15 4.22 -9.53 -0.28
N VAL A 16 3.95 -10.01 -1.50
CA VAL A 16 2.64 -9.87 -2.15
C VAL A 16 1.57 -10.63 -1.37
N ARG A 17 1.89 -11.83 -0.85
CA ARG A 17 0.97 -12.59 0.00
C ARG A 17 0.61 -11.82 1.27
N ARG A 18 1.58 -11.20 1.94
CA ARG A 18 1.36 -10.40 3.14
C ARG A 18 0.58 -9.12 2.84
N LEU A 19 0.90 -8.44 1.74
CA LEU A 19 0.15 -7.28 1.27
C LEU A 19 -1.31 -7.65 0.97
N GLY A 20 -1.55 -8.78 0.31
CA GLY A 20 -2.90 -9.25 -0.02
C GLY A 20 -3.71 -9.74 1.19
N ALA A 21 -3.06 -10.10 2.29
CA ALA A 21 -3.72 -10.47 3.54
C ALA A 21 -4.09 -9.26 4.42
N ALA A 22 -3.55 -8.08 4.13
CA ALA A 22 -3.83 -6.87 4.88
C ALA A 22 -5.09 -6.15 4.37
N GLU A 23 -5.95 -5.70 5.28
CA GLU A 23 -7.09 -4.84 4.95
C GLU A 23 -6.77 -3.34 5.09
N LEU A 24 -5.80 -3.02 5.96
CA LEU A 24 -5.36 -1.67 6.27
C LEU A 24 -3.87 -1.52 5.96
N ALA A 25 -3.53 -0.40 5.36
CA ALA A 25 -2.16 -0.02 5.03
C ALA A 25 -1.90 1.45 5.37
N ARG A 26 -0.64 1.84 5.32
CA ARG A 26 -0.22 3.24 5.29
C ARG A 26 0.20 3.59 3.87
N VAL A 27 -0.46 4.54 3.24
CA VAL A 27 0.02 5.13 1.99
C VAL A 27 0.94 6.30 2.31
N LEU A 28 2.15 6.25 1.79
CA LEU A 28 3.14 7.30 1.85
C LEU A 28 3.05 8.10 0.55
N ILE A 29 2.81 9.40 0.71
CA ILE A 29 2.72 10.39 -0.36
C ILE A 29 3.70 11.53 -0.11
N SER A 30 4.00 12.31 -1.14
CA SER A 30 4.75 13.56 -1.00
C SER A 30 3.80 14.76 -1.05
N VAL A 31 3.68 15.50 0.06
CA VAL A 31 2.93 16.75 0.13
C VAL A 31 3.92 17.89 0.26
N ARG A 32 4.02 18.76 -0.76
CA ARG A 32 5.01 19.87 -0.80
C ARG A 32 6.44 19.38 -0.53
N CYS A 33 6.82 18.26 -1.15
CA CYS A 33 8.13 17.61 -0.98
C CYS A 33 8.39 17.02 0.43
N LEU A 34 7.38 16.95 1.30
CA LEU A 34 7.48 16.32 2.61
C LEU A 34 6.78 14.95 2.59
N PRO A 35 7.41 13.87 3.09
CA PRO A 35 6.78 12.57 3.18
C PRO A 35 5.66 12.60 4.23
N THR A 36 4.49 12.09 3.88
CA THR A 36 3.34 11.95 4.78
C THR A 36 2.78 10.55 4.67
N ALA A 37 2.57 9.89 5.80
CA ALA A 37 1.93 8.57 5.87
C ALA A 37 0.48 8.72 6.33
N LEU A 38 -0.45 8.22 5.53
CA LEU A 38 -1.90 8.31 5.76
C LEU A 38 -2.50 6.90 5.77
N PRO A 39 -3.53 6.63 6.59
CA PRO A 39 -4.20 5.35 6.56
C PRO A 39 -4.97 5.17 5.24
N THR A 40 -5.00 3.96 4.71
CA THR A 40 -5.85 3.59 3.57
C THR A 40 -6.26 2.14 3.68
N ARG A 41 -7.39 1.76 3.07
CA ARG A 41 -7.70 0.35 2.85
C ARG A 41 -7.00 -0.13 1.60
N VAL A 42 -6.42 -1.32 1.66
CA VAL A 42 -5.76 -1.95 0.52
C VAL A 42 -6.45 -3.26 0.17
N ARG A 43 -6.56 -3.53 -1.12
CA ARG A 43 -6.98 -4.84 -1.64
C ARG A 43 -6.13 -5.19 -2.83
N LEU A 44 -5.57 -6.40 -2.83
CA LEU A 44 -4.85 -6.92 -3.99
C LEU A 44 -5.85 -7.39 -5.06
N VAL A 45 -5.67 -6.97 -6.31
CA VAL A 45 -6.44 -7.47 -7.46
C VAL A 45 -5.77 -8.71 -8.04
N ASP A 46 -4.46 -8.64 -8.22
CA ASP A 46 -3.60 -9.72 -8.69
C ASP A 46 -2.16 -9.52 -8.18
N GLN A 47 -1.20 -10.32 -8.63
CA GLN A 47 0.20 -10.26 -8.17
C GLN A 47 0.91 -8.92 -8.44
N ASP A 48 0.39 -8.11 -9.36
CA ASP A 48 1.04 -6.91 -9.87
C ASP A 48 0.18 -5.65 -9.70
N LEU A 49 -1.03 -5.75 -9.11
CA LEU A 49 -1.95 -4.63 -8.95
C LEU A 49 -2.65 -4.61 -7.59
N ALA A 50 -2.51 -3.50 -6.88
CA ALA A 50 -3.31 -3.18 -5.70
C ALA A 50 -4.35 -2.09 -6.00
N LEU A 51 -5.47 -2.16 -5.28
CA LEU A 51 -6.45 -1.09 -5.16
C LEU A 51 -6.37 -0.48 -3.76
N LEU A 52 -6.30 0.85 -3.73
CA LEU A 52 -6.41 1.63 -2.51
C LEU A 52 -7.77 2.30 -2.48
N ASP A 53 -8.41 2.26 -1.33
CA ASP A 53 -9.65 2.96 -1.05
C ASP A 53 -9.34 4.07 -0.04
N SER A 54 -9.49 5.32 -0.50
CA SER A 54 -9.13 6.52 0.24
C SER A 54 -10.18 7.61 0.05
N ASP A 55 -10.54 8.25 1.16
CA ASP A 55 -11.30 9.51 1.23
C ASP A 55 -10.38 10.73 1.42
N ASP A 56 -9.08 10.51 1.67
CA ASP A 56 -8.11 11.61 1.81
C ASP A 56 -7.83 12.31 0.47
N ASP A 57 -8.13 13.61 0.42
CA ASP A 57 -7.94 14.47 -0.75
C ASP A 57 -6.49 14.50 -1.24
N ALA A 58 -5.49 14.48 -0.35
CA ALA A 58 -4.09 14.55 -0.76
C ALA A 58 -3.67 13.26 -1.48
N VAL A 59 -4.14 12.11 -1.01
CA VAL A 59 -3.92 10.81 -1.67
C VAL A 59 -4.62 10.78 -3.03
N VAL A 60 -5.87 11.24 -3.10
CA VAL A 60 -6.65 11.32 -4.35
C VAL A 60 -6.00 12.26 -5.36
N GLN A 61 -5.53 13.44 -4.94
CA GLN A 61 -4.85 14.39 -5.82
C GLN A 61 -3.47 13.89 -6.26
N ALA A 62 -2.76 13.12 -5.43
CA ALA A 62 -1.53 12.46 -5.84
C ALA A 62 -1.82 11.43 -6.96
N ALA A 63 -2.83 10.59 -6.79
CA ALA A 63 -3.26 9.63 -7.81
C ALA A 63 -3.73 10.29 -9.11
N ARG A 64 -4.46 11.41 -9.04
CA ARG A 64 -4.86 12.18 -10.23
C ARG A 64 -3.69 12.71 -11.04
N ARG A 65 -2.57 13.02 -10.38
CA ARG A 65 -1.34 13.54 -11.01
C ARG A 65 -0.40 12.44 -11.48
N HIS A 66 -0.79 11.17 -11.31
CA HIS A 66 0.06 10.01 -11.54
C HIS A 66 1.35 10.05 -10.70
N ASP A 67 1.25 10.54 -9.46
CA ASP A 67 2.38 10.53 -8.54
C ASP A 67 2.73 9.09 -8.15
N VAL A 68 4.00 8.89 -7.76
CA VAL A 68 4.42 7.66 -7.10
C VAL A 68 3.79 7.61 -5.71
N LEU A 69 3.06 6.54 -5.44
CA LEU A 69 2.63 6.21 -4.09
C LEU A 69 3.40 5.00 -3.61
N THR A 70 3.60 4.95 -2.30
CA THR A 70 4.17 3.81 -1.62
C THR A 70 3.17 3.34 -0.59
N VAL A 71 2.88 2.05 -0.52
CA VAL A 71 2.05 1.47 0.52
C VAL A 71 2.88 0.59 1.42
N GLN A 72 2.65 0.70 2.72
CA GLN A 72 3.29 -0.10 3.73
C GLN A 72 2.24 -0.88 4.51
N VAL A 73 2.53 -2.16 4.73
CA VAL A 73 1.86 -3.00 5.71
C VAL A 73 2.91 -3.61 6.64
N ASP A 74 2.53 -3.84 7.88
CA ASP A 74 3.39 -4.41 8.90
C ASP A 74 2.58 -5.33 9.81
N GLY A 75 3.29 -6.24 10.47
CA GLY A 75 2.69 -7.21 11.38
C GLY A 75 3.74 -7.91 12.23
N VAL A 76 3.28 -8.90 13.00
CA VAL A 76 4.12 -9.72 13.87
C VAL A 76 3.69 -11.17 13.75
N ASP A 77 4.62 -12.05 13.39
CA ASP A 77 4.40 -13.50 13.30
C ASP A 77 5.29 -14.19 14.34
N ASP A 78 4.72 -14.97 15.25
CA ASP A 78 5.47 -15.69 16.30
C ASP A 78 6.45 -14.79 17.09
N GLY A 79 6.05 -13.54 17.33
CA GLY A 79 6.87 -12.53 18.02
C GLY A 79 7.94 -11.84 17.15
N HIS A 80 8.05 -12.19 15.87
CA HIS A 80 8.99 -11.60 14.93
C HIS A 80 8.28 -10.54 14.06
N PRO A 81 8.64 -9.25 14.18
CA PRO A 81 8.03 -8.22 13.37
C PRO A 81 8.42 -8.37 11.90
N TRP A 82 7.51 -7.96 11.02
CA TRP A 82 7.77 -7.89 9.59
C TRP A 82 7.14 -6.64 9.00
N SER A 83 7.67 -6.20 7.87
CA SER A 83 7.10 -5.12 7.07
C SER A 83 7.21 -5.43 5.59
N VAL A 84 6.25 -4.93 4.81
CA VAL A 84 6.25 -4.96 3.36
C VAL A 84 5.95 -3.56 2.86
N VAL A 85 6.73 -3.12 1.88
CA VAL A 85 6.56 -1.85 1.19
C VAL A 85 6.41 -2.14 -0.30
N ALA A 86 5.38 -1.57 -0.91
CA ALA A 86 5.16 -1.65 -2.35
C ALA A 86 4.95 -0.26 -2.95
N SER A 87 5.58 0.01 -4.09
CA SER A 87 5.55 1.32 -4.73
C SER A 87 5.22 1.20 -6.21
N GLY A 88 4.56 2.23 -6.73
CA GLY A 88 4.21 2.32 -8.13
C GLY A 88 3.66 3.69 -8.52
N ILE A 89 3.50 3.87 -9.82
CA ILE A 89 2.85 5.06 -10.40
C ILE A 89 1.34 4.85 -10.28
N SER A 90 0.71 5.66 -9.46
CA SER A 90 -0.72 5.51 -9.18
C SER A 90 -1.60 6.13 -10.25
N SER A 91 -2.87 5.72 -10.27
CA SER A 91 -3.90 6.44 -11.03
C SER A 91 -5.28 6.24 -10.40
N LEU A 92 -6.22 7.13 -10.65
CA LEU A 92 -7.61 6.85 -10.26
C LEU A 92 -8.13 5.64 -11.03
N ALA A 93 -8.76 4.71 -10.31
CA ALA A 93 -9.50 3.64 -10.96
C ALA A 93 -10.64 4.26 -11.78
N PRO A 94 -10.95 3.70 -12.97
CA PRO A 94 -12.19 4.03 -13.66
C PRO A 94 -13.38 3.80 -12.69
N LEU A 95 -14.38 4.67 -12.68
CA LEU A 95 -15.63 4.36 -11.97
C LEU A 95 -16.19 3.08 -12.59
N ASP A 96 -16.21 1.98 -11.84
CA ASP A 96 -16.97 0.79 -12.23
C ASP A 96 -18.45 1.07 -11.90
N PRO A 97 -19.35 1.14 -12.91
CA PRO A 97 -20.78 1.34 -12.66
C PRO A 97 -21.44 0.16 -11.91
N ALA A 98 -20.77 -1.00 -11.81
CA ALA A 98 -21.23 -2.18 -11.08
C ALA A 98 -20.62 -2.33 -9.68
N ALA A 99 -19.58 -1.56 -9.35
CA ALA A 99 -19.05 -1.53 -7.99
C ALA A 99 -20.09 -0.83 -7.10
N SER A 100 -20.67 -1.60 -6.18
CA SER A 100 -21.55 -1.11 -5.11
C SER A 100 -21.06 0.23 -4.61
N SER A 101 -21.94 1.24 -4.72
CA SER A 101 -21.68 2.66 -4.53
C SER A 101 -20.56 2.93 -3.52
N PRO A 102 -19.47 3.62 -3.88
CA PRO A 102 -18.61 4.19 -2.86
C PRO A 102 -19.52 5.01 -1.95
N THR A 103 -19.35 4.89 -0.63
CA THR A 103 -19.72 5.99 0.27
C THR A 103 -19.19 7.26 -0.39
N HIS A 104 -20.03 8.28 -0.58
CA HIS A 104 -19.92 9.27 -1.67
C HIS A 104 -18.55 9.98 -1.83
N ASP A 105 -17.69 9.94 -0.81
CA ASP A 105 -16.37 10.57 -0.80
C ASP A 105 -15.17 9.64 -1.03
N HIS A 106 -15.35 8.32 -0.94
CA HIS A 106 -14.26 7.38 -1.18
C HIS A 106 -13.92 7.28 -2.67
N ARG A 107 -12.62 7.21 -2.98
CA ARG A 107 -12.09 7.06 -4.34
C ARG A 107 -11.18 5.85 -4.40
N LEU A 108 -11.39 5.05 -5.44
CA LEU A 108 -10.54 3.92 -5.75
C LEU A 108 -9.32 4.40 -6.54
N ILE A 109 -8.15 3.96 -6.10
CA ILE A 109 -6.85 4.26 -6.70
C ILE A 109 -6.22 2.93 -7.09
N THR A 110 -5.73 2.85 -8.32
CA THR A 110 -4.92 1.73 -8.80
C THR A 110 -3.47 2.00 -8.49
N LEU A 111 -2.76 0.97 -8.03
CA LEU A 111 -1.33 0.98 -7.77
C LEU A 111 -0.69 -0.28 -8.35
N PRO A 112 -0.11 -0.19 -9.57
CA PRO A 112 0.75 -1.24 -10.10
C PRO A 112 1.97 -1.46 -9.19
N LEU A 113 2.25 -2.70 -8.83
CA LEU A 113 3.30 -3.07 -7.88
C LEU A 113 4.67 -3.17 -8.58
N ALA A 114 5.22 -2.01 -8.94
CA ALA A 114 6.49 -1.91 -9.68
C ALA A 114 7.71 -2.28 -8.82
N VAL A 115 7.69 -1.90 -7.54
CA VAL A 115 8.70 -2.27 -6.55
C VAL A 115 8.00 -2.88 -5.37
N VAL A 116 8.42 -4.06 -4.93
CA VAL A 116 7.91 -4.74 -3.73
C VAL A 116 9.10 -5.26 -2.94
N VAL A 117 9.23 -4.80 -1.71
CA VAL A 117 10.29 -5.20 -0.78
C VAL A 117 9.69 -5.51 0.57
N GLY A 118 10.30 -6.41 1.31
CA GLY A 118 9.81 -6.74 2.65
C GLY A 118 10.91 -7.37 3.48
N GLN A 119 10.79 -7.22 4.78
CA GLN A 119 11.81 -7.63 5.75
C GLN A 119 11.12 -8.23 6.96
N ARG A 120 11.74 -9.27 7.52
CA ARG A 120 11.42 -9.81 8.84
C ARG A 120 12.59 -9.54 9.78
N HIS A 121 12.27 -9.09 10.99
CA HIS A 121 13.22 -8.67 12.00
C HIS A 121 13.36 -9.73 13.10
#